data_AF-A0A7X7IZL3-F1
#
_entry.id   AF-A0A7X7IZL3-F1
#
_cell.length_a   1.000
_cell.length_b   1.000
_cell.length_c   1.000
_cell.angle_alpha   90.00
_cell.angle_beta   90.00
_cell.angle_gamma   90.00
#
_symmetry.space_group_name_H-M   'P 1'
#
loop_
_entity.id
_entity.type
_entity.pdbx_description
1 polymer ?
#
loop_
_entity_poly.entity_id
_entity_poly.type
_entity_poly.pdbx_seq_one_letter_code
_entity_poly.pdbx_strand_id
1 'polypeptide(L)'
;ASLLMALTRQEFVNGFHKASLHRYTDVQFYVYHQLHSAPETLHPVWGGYIRWNKTAPVVLALALVRLGIPEVLAINLTVLVMRVIFGLGVSWLLFAATGKRHLAVLGVLLAYVLPSNASIYGHAPQYALTGFLSTSCFLLACACLLRGSRRSAMFWWLLQLWVHPTTFVTWSPIFIGLFLLTDSRTREGFSRHLRAYGALLVVAPTVVALLSGLLERAGLLPFQADGYYWALTRVKSNHCVFMFSSTYVLAIQYFAEAAALLILARGGLDRRNPLTPLNLLAGLGGVGIGVMYAATVETHFSVVANMCLPLRFECVMYPLILANVVRDAFCSPTENRRISLLAVLYGMLLLFPQLKPLLWAWVWALGRNCMEDGPGSLRKHARWFAAGTAVVVACLVLGPSGRPVRWNVEHGMPFVTGGLLVIGTIALAWRLNRNWPRLTYAAACVACLLIAPRIWMTNTDRFIEEVNAVARRQPEKSAEKTACDWINSHLAPGTPVLGYNAMYVHRLTQINTSVNKDIIEYFVYAPRFARPLADELRDLYGVDVLSLAARRERLNLTRDDWLRVRMRVLNDGHTDKRAFDYVIEPSHMPLADASRVVFCNGYARVYEVGRPLARAR
;
A
#
# COMPACT_ATOMS: atom_id res chain seq x y z
N ALA A 1 16.60 9.50 -11.14
CA ALA A 1 16.13 8.87 -9.89
C ALA A 1 15.79 7.40 -10.09
N SER A 2 14.76 7.05 -10.89
CA SER A 2 14.33 5.65 -11.10
C SER A 2 15.43 4.75 -11.69
N LEU A 3 16.12 5.21 -12.73
CA LEU A 3 17.26 4.49 -13.32
C LEU A 3 18.42 4.35 -12.32
N LEU A 4 18.74 5.42 -11.60
CA LEU A 4 19.76 5.40 -10.54
C LEU A 4 19.44 4.35 -9.48
N MET A 5 18.18 4.29 -8.98
CA MET A 5 17.75 3.29 -8.01
C MET A 5 17.71 1.86 -8.56
N ALA A 6 17.41 1.68 -9.84
CA ALA A 6 17.43 0.37 -10.48
C ALA A 6 18.87 -0.14 -10.65
N LEU A 7 19.79 0.75 -11.04
CA LEU A 7 21.22 0.48 -11.09
C LEU A 7 21.79 0.24 -9.69
N THR A 8 21.33 0.97 -8.67
CA THR A 8 21.80 0.77 -7.30
C THR A 8 21.42 -0.57 -6.70
N ARG A 9 20.47 -1.27 -7.31
CA ARG A 9 19.97 -2.57 -6.85
C ARG A 9 20.37 -3.72 -7.78
N GLN A 10 21.30 -3.47 -8.71
CA GLN A 10 21.79 -4.44 -9.68
C GLN A 10 20.67 -5.12 -10.51
N GLU A 11 19.53 -4.47 -10.69
CA GLU A 11 18.33 -5.11 -11.28
C GLU A 11 18.61 -5.63 -12.70
N PHE A 12 19.46 -4.94 -13.47
CA PHE A 12 19.78 -5.25 -14.86
C PHE A 12 20.88 -6.32 -15.07
N VAL A 13 21.56 -6.78 -14.02
CA VAL A 13 22.79 -7.58 -14.16
C VAL A 13 22.68 -9.00 -13.62
N ASN A 14 21.93 -9.25 -12.54
CA ASN A 14 21.80 -10.61 -11.98
C ASN A 14 20.37 -11.13 -12.19
N GLY A 15 20.23 -12.15 -13.05
CA GLY A 15 18.93 -12.72 -13.44
C GLY A 15 18.13 -13.43 -12.34
N PHE A 16 18.62 -13.50 -11.10
CA PHE A 16 17.89 -14.09 -9.99
C PHE A 16 18.26 -13.41 -8.68
N HIS A 17 17.76 -12.20 -8.40
CA HIS A 17 18.09 -11.60 -7.11
C HIS A 17 17.41 -12.32 -5.94
N LYS A 18 18.09 -12.50 -4.80
CA LYS A 18 17.50 -12.60 -3.44
C LYS A 18 16.40 -11.54 -3.18
N ALA A 19 16.50 -10.39 -3.86
CA ALA A 19 15.48 -9.37 -3.89
C ALA A 19 14.21 -9.78 -4.68
N SER A 20 14.29 -10.69 -5.66
CA SER A 20 13.14 -11.34 -6.31
C SER A 20 12.34 -12.19 -5.33
N LEU A 21 12.98 -12.94 -4.42
CA LEU A 21 12.26 -13.71 -3.38
C LEU A 21 11.65 -12.81 -2.31
N HIS A 22 12.30 -11.69 -2.00
CA HIS A 22 11.85 -10.83 -0.92
C HIS A 22 10.95 -9.67 -1.36
N ARG A 23 11.10 -9.10 -2.56
CA ARG A 23 10.53 -7.79 -2.92
C ARG A 23 10.59 -7.44 -4.41
N TYR A 24 9.88 -8.11 -5.31
CA TYR A 24 9.58 -7.48 -6.60
C TYR A 24 8.19 -7.85 -7.09
N THR A 25 7.43 -6.79 -7.39
CA THR A 25 6.20 -6.68 -8.18
C THR A 25 5.34 -7.92 -8.38
N ASP A 26 4.03 -7.73 -8.32
CA ASP A 26 3.04 -8.66 -8.88
C ASP A 26 3.27 -9.01 -10.37
N VAL A 27 4.21 -8.34 -11.05
CA VAL A 27 4.61 -8.58 -12.44
C VAL A 27 5.60 -9.74 -12.56
N GLN A 28 6.67 -9.78 -11.76
CA GLN A 28 7.78 -10.72 -11.98
C GLN A 28 7.34 -12.18 -11.88
N PHE A 29 6.70 -12.55 -10.77
CA PHE A 29 6.26 -13.93 -10.55
C PHE A 29 5.19 -14.34 -11.55
N TYR A 30 4.31 -13.41 -11.91
CA TYR A 30 3.29 -13.66 -12.91
C TYR A 30 3.90 -13.98 -14.27
N VAL A 31 4.84 -13.14 -14.74
CA VAL A 31 5.51 -13.34 -16.04
C VAL A 31 6.30 -14.65 -16.02
N TYR A 32 7.05 -14.91 -14.96
CA TYR A 32 7.80 -16.16 -14.80
C TYR A 32 6.88 -17.38 -14.93
N HIS A 33 5.81 -17.44 -14.14
CA HIS A 33 4.92 -18.59 -14.18
C HIS A 33 4.10 -18.70 -15.47
N GLN A 34 3.79 -17.60 -16.16
CA GLN A 34 3.16 -17.67 -17.48
C GLN A 34 4.08 -18.21 -18.58
N LEU A 35 5.39 -18.00 -18.45
CA LEU A 35 6.38 -18.44 -19.43
C LEU A 35 6.87 -19.87 -19.15
N HIS A 36 7.06 -20.21 -17.87
CA HIS A 36 7.75 -21.43 -17.47
C HIS A 36 6.85 -22.47 -16.81
N SER A 37 5.65 -22.11 -16.35
CA SER A 37 4.77 -23.03 -15.62
C SER A 37 3.39 -23.13 -16.26
N ALA A 38 2.78 -24.31 -16.18
CA ALA A 38 1.36 -24.45 -16.43
C ALA A 38 0.61 -24.00 -15.16
N PRO A 39 -0.27 -22.97 -15.17
CA PRO A 39 -0.94 -22.50 -13.96
C PRO A 39 -1.73 -23.59 -13.21
N GLU A 40 -2.18 -24.62 -13.90
CA GLU A 40 -2.80 -25.83 -13.36
C GLU A 40 -1.86 -26.74 -12.56
N THR A 41 -0.54 -26.62 -12.76
CA THR A 41 0.48 -27.34 -11.97
C THR A 41 0.74 -26.67 -10.63
N LEU A 42 0.35 -25.40 -10.46
CA LEU A 42 0.55 -24.65 -9.22
C LEU A 42 -0.61 -24.88 -8.26
N HIS A 43 -0.43 -24.40 -7.02
CA HIS A 43 -1.52 -24.37 -6.04
C HIS A 43 -2.77 -23.71 -6.67
N PRO A 44 -3.98 -24.30 -6.58
CA PRO A 44 -5.15 -23.85 -7.34
C PRO A 44 -5.48 -22.37 -7.21
N VAL A 45 -5.27 -21.81 -6.02
CA VAL A 45 -5.45 -20.38 -5.73
C VAL A 45 -4.45 -19.52 -6.50
N TRP A 46 -3.17 -19.91 -6.44
CA TRP A 46 -2.07 -19.21 -7.10
C TRP A 46 -2.20 -19.33 -8.62
N GLY A 47 -2.44 -20.54 -9.13
CA GLY A 47 -2.71 -20.80 -10.54
C GLY A 47 -3.95 -20.08 -11.06
N GLY A 48 -4.99 -19.93 -10.24
CA GLY A 48 -6.17 -19.13 -10.56
C GLY A 48 -5.84 -17.64 -10.70
N TYR A 49 -5.07 -17.09 -9.76
CA TYR A 49 -4.59 -15.70 -9.82
C TYR A 49 -3.72 -15.45 -11.07
N ILE A 50 -2.78 -16.37 -11.37
CA ILE A 50 -1.92 -16.30 -12.56
C ILE A 50 -2.72 -16.43 -13.86
N ARG A 51 -3.83 -17.18 -13.91
CA ARG A 51 -4.62 -17.26 -15.15
C ARG A 51 -5.38 -15.97 -15.49
N TRP A 52 -5.70 -15.18 -14.48
CA TRP A 52 -6.71 -14.12 -14.61
C TRP A 52 -6.15 -12.70 -14.58
N ASN A 53 -4.92 -12.50 -14.11
CA ASN A 53 -4.33 -11.18 -14.03
C ASN A 53 -3.84 -10.69 -15.41
N LYS A 54 -4.68 -9.89 -16.08
CA LYS A 54 -4.38 -9.26 -17.38
C LYS A 54 -4.01 -7.78 -17.27
N THR A 55 -3.37 -7.39 -16.16
CA THR A 55 -3.00 -5.99 -15.92
C THR A 55 -1.92 -5.51 -16.91
N ALA A 56 -1.92 -4.21 -17.19
CA ALA A 56 -1.02 -3.61 -18.20
C ALA A 56 0.46 -3.97 -18.03
N PRO A 57 1.07 -3.92 -16.81
CA PRO A 57 2.49 -4.21 -16.67
C PRO A 57 2.85 -5.66 -17.02
N VAL A 58 2.01 -6.60 -16.62
CA VAL A 58 2.13 -8.02 -16.96
C VAL A 58 2.08 -8.24 -18.47
N VAL A 59 1.08 -7.66 -19.13
CA VAL A 59 0.90 -7.81 -20.58
C VAL A 59 2.06 -7.17 -21.34
N LEU A 60 2.55 -6.02 -20.87
CA LEU A 60 3.71 -5.35 -21.43
C LEU A 60 4.96 -6.22 -21.33
N ALA A 61 5.27 -6.77 -20.16
CA ALA A 61 6.43 -7.63 -19.97
C ALA A 61 6.36 -8.87 -20.87
N LEU A 62 5.21 -9.56 -20.93
CA LEU A 62 5.02 -10.71 -21.83
C LEU A 62 5.14 -10.34 -23.30
N ALA A 63 4.63 -9.18 -23.71
CA ALA A 63 4.76 -8.70 -25.08
C ALA A 63 6.22 -8.41 -25.46
N LEU A 64 6.99 -7.80 -24.55
CA LEU A 64 8.43 -7.58 -24.76
C LEU A 64 9.19 -8.90 -24.93
N VAL A 65 8.86 -9.93 -24.12
CA VAL A 65 9.44 -11.26 -24.28
C VAL A 65 9.10 -11.87 -25.64
N ARG A 66 7.85 -11.74 -26.09
CA ARG A 66 7.43 -12.21 -27.42
C ARG A 66 8.11 -11.48 -28.57
N LEU A 67 8.59 -10.26 -28.34
CA LEU A 67 9.39 -9.49 -29.31
C LEU A 67 10.88 -9.88 -29.29
N GLY A 68 11.26 -10.92 -28.55
CA GLY A 68 12.63 -11.43 -28.49
C GLY A 68 13.52 -10.76 -27.44
N ILE A 69 12.96 -9.90 -26.56
CA ILE A 69 13.71 -9.32 -25.45
C ILE A 69 13.85 -10.39 -24.33
N PRO A 70 15.06 -10.63 -23.79
CA PRO A 70 15.24 -11.58 -22.69
C PRO A 70 14.30 -11.29 -21.51
N GLU A 71 13.71 -12.34 -20.91
CA GLU A 71 12.69 -12.23 -19.84
C GLU A 71 13.08 -11.26 -18.73
N VAL A 72 14.26 -11.45 -18.15
CA VAL A 72 14.78 -10.61 -17.07
C VAL A 72 14.82 -9.14 -17.51
N LEU A 73 15.29 -8.88 -18.74
CA LEU A 73 15.36 -7.53 -19.28
C LEU A 73 13.95 -6.94 -19.52
N ALA A 74 13.02 -7.72 -20.05
CA ALA A 74 11.63 -7.31 -20.28
C ALA A 74 10.90 -6.92 -18.98
N ILE A 75 11.06 -7.73 -17.92
CA ILE A 75 10.51 -7.45 -16.60
C ILE A 75 11.13 -6.17 -16.03
N ASN A 76 12.45 -6.02 -16.09
CA ASN A 76 13.15 -4.85 -15.59
C ASN A 76 12.77 -3.55 -16.32
N LEU A 77 12.64 -3.60 -17.65
CA LEU A 77 12.17 -2.46 -18.45
C LEU A 77 10.75 -2.06 -18.03
N THR A 78 9.87 -3.03 -17.83
CA THR A 78 8.50 -2.80 -17.35
C THR A 78 8.51 -2.15 -15.97
N VAL A 79 9.27 -2.70 -15.01
CA VAL A 79 9.40 -2.15 -13.65
C VAL A 79 9.98 -0.73 -13.67
N LEU A 80 10.95 -0.46 -14.54
CA LEU A 80 11.51 0.87 -14.73
C LEU A 80 10.45 1.85 -15.22
N VAL A 81 9.64 1.48 -16.23
CA VAL A 81 8.52 2.29 -16.72
C VAL A 81 7.53 2.59 -15.61
N MET A 82 7.13 1.57 -14.82
CA MET A 82 6.23 1.76 -13.68
C MET A 82 6.81 2.80 -12.70
N ARG A 83 8.09 2.65 -12.32
CA ARG A 83 8.82 3.57 -11.43
C ARG A 83 8.92 5.00 -11.97
N VAL A 84 9.04 5.16 -13.27
CA VAL A 84 9.02 6.49 -13.88
C VAL A 84 7.62 7.11 -13.70
N ILE A 85 6.56 6.36 -14.03
CA ILE A 85 5.16 6.84 -13.86
C ILE A 85 4.88 7.19 -12.39
N PHE A 86 5.43 6.43 -11.44
CA PHE A 86 5.36 6.74 -10.01
C PHE A 86 5.86 8.14 -9.67
N GLY A 87 7.05 8.51 -10.13
CA GLY A 87 7.61 9.83 -9.91
C GLY A 87 6.78 10.94 -10.58
N LEU A 88 6.16 10.64 -11.72
CA LEU A 88 5.37 11.61 -12.48
C LEU A 88 4.06 12.00 -11.76
N GLY A 89 3.40 11.08 -11.05
CA GLY A 89 2.17 11.32 -10.29
C GLY A 89 2.21 12.56 -9.40
N VAL A 90 3.09 12.50 -8.39
CA VAL A 90 3.24 13.58 -7.40
C VAL A 90 3.83 14.84 -8.05
N SER A 91 4.80 14.69 -8.95
CA SER A 91 5.41 15.82 -9.67
C SER A 91 4.42 16.64 -10.48
N TRP A 92 3.56 15.98 -11.25
CA TRP A 92 2.55 16.67 -12.05
C TRP A 92 1.46 17.30 -11.19
N LEU A 93 1.10 16.66 -10.08
CA LEU A 93 0.20 17.25 -9.09
C LEU A 93 0.80 18.53 -8.49
N LEU A 94 2.07 18.53 -8.10
CA LEU A 94 2.77 19.73 -7.64
C LEU A 94 2.87 20.81 -8.72
N PHE A 95 3.09 20.40 -9.98
CA PHE A 95 3.09 21.34 -11.10
C PHE A 95 1.71 21.98 -11.30
N ALA A 96 0.64 21.19 -11.23
CA ALA A 96 -0.73 21.69 -11.28
C ALA A 96 -1.04 22.62 -10.10
N ALA A 97 -0.55 22.29 -8.90
CA ALA A 97 -0.75 23.07 -7.68
C ALA A 97 -0.05 24.44 -7.70
N THR A 98 1.16 24.50 -8.26
CA THR A 98 2.07 25.64 -8.11
C THR A 98 2.31 26.44 -9.38
N GLY A 99 2.12 25.84 -10.56
CA GLY A 99 2.54 26.39 -11.85
C GLY A 99 4.06 26.45 -12.07
N LYS A 100 4.89 25.95 -11.13
CA LYS A 100 6.35 26.11 -11.15
C LYS A 100 7.05 24.78 -11.47
N ARG A 101 7.79 24.73 -12.59
CA ARG A 101 8.49 23.51 -13.06
C ARG A 101 9.54 22.98 -12.06
N HIS A 102 10.29 23.86 -11.40
CA HIS A 102 11.31 23.45 -10.42
C HIS A 102 10.70 22.79 -9.17
N LEU A 103 9.48 23.17 -8.76
CA LEU A 103 8.77 22.50 -7.66
C LEU A 103 8.21 21.13 -8.08
N ALA A 104 7.96 20.91 -9.36
CA ALA A 104 7.60 19.59 -9.88
C ALA A 104 8.75 18.59 -9.71
N VAL A 105 10.01 19.04 -9.85
CA VAL A 105 11.21 18.22 -9.63
C VAL A 105 11.31 17.77 -8.17
N LEU A 106 10.98 18.66 -7.23
CA LEU A 106 10.87 18.31 -5.81
C LEU A 106 9.87 17.17 -5.58
N GLY A 107 8.78 17.11 -6.37
CA GLY A 107 7.80 16.03 -6.32
C GLY A 107 8.37 14.65 -6.63
N VAL A 108 9.38 14.57 -7.49
CA VAL A 108 10.08 13.29 -7.77
C VAL A 108 10.83 12.89 -6.51
N LEU A 109 11.62 13.80 -5.94
CA LEU A 109 12.38 13.52 -4.73
C LEU A 109 11.46 13.12 -3.57
N LEU A 110 10.38 13.86 -3.35
CA LEU A 110 9.38 13.54 -2.35
C LEU A 110 8.76 12.16 -2.62
N ALA A 111 8.35 11.83 -3.83
CA ALA A 111 7.78 10.51 -4.14
C ALA A 111 8.72 9.33 -3.77
N TYR A 112 10.03 9.53 -3.74
CA TYR A 112 11.04 8.54 -3.37
C TYR A 112 11.54 8.63 -1.91
N VAL A 113 11.45 9.81 -1.28
CA VAL A 113 11.90 10.07 0.11
C VAL A 113 10.77 9.95 1.12
N LEU A 114 9.51 10.15 0.69
CA LEU A 114 8.35 10.00 1.56
C LEU A 114 8.35 8.60 2.16
N PRO A 115 8.45 8.49 3.49
CA PRO A 115 8.79 7.22 4.09
C PRO A 115 7.60 6.28 4.01
N SER A 116 7.85 5.01 3.65
CA SER A 116 6.81 4.00 3.43
C SER A 116 5.94 3.69 4.66
N ASN A 117 6.32 4.21 5.83
CA ASN A 117 5.62 4.10 7.11
C ASN A 117 4.81 5.36 7.50
N ALA A 118 4.85 6.42 6.68
CA ALA A 118 3.99 7.59 6.85
C ALA A 118 2.52 7.27 6.52
N SER A 119 2.29 6.41 5.53
CA SER A 119 0.97 5.87 5.19
C SER A 119 0.95 4.35 5.31
N ILE A 120 -0.25 3.78 5.42
CA ILE A 120 -0.46 2.35 5.72
C ILE A 120 0.06 1.43 4.63
N TYR A 121 -0.10 1.87 3.38
CA TYR A 121 0.45 1.16 2.24
C TYR A 121 1.79 1.74 1.80
N GLY A 122 2.13 2.96 2.21
CA GLY A 122 3.33 3.66 1.76
C GLY A 122 3.26 4.01 0.26
N HIS A 123 3.55 5.24 -0.12
CA HIS A 123 3.85 5.50 -1.53
C HIS A 123 5.32 5.09 -1.76
N ALA A 124 5.54 3.83 -2.12
CA ALA A 124 6.86 3.23 -2.17
C ALA A 124 7.20 2.76 -3.59
N PRO A 125 7.64 3.67 -4.48
CA PRO A 125 7.97 3.37 -5.88
C PRO A 125 8.96 2.21 -6.03
N GLN A 126 9.80 1.98 -5.00
CA GLN A 126 10.76 0.88 -4.98
C GLN A 126 10.11 -0.50 -5.11
N TYR A 127 8.87 -0.68 -4.69
CA TYR A 127 8.17 -1.97 -4.78
C TYR A 127 7.44 -2.18 -6.10
N ALA A 128 7.24 -1.12 -6.89
CA ALA A 128 6.58 -1.14 -8.20
C ALA A 128 5.31 -2.01 -8.27
N LEU A 129 4.43 -1.92 -7.27
CA LEU A 129 3.15 -2.64 -7.25
C LEU A 129 2.10 -1.95 -8.13
N THR A 130 1.31 -2.73 -8.88
CA THR A 130 0.20 -2.19 -9.71
C THR A 130 -0.76 -1.29 -8.94
N GLY A 131 -1.08 -1.64 -7.69
CA GLY A 131 -1.96 -0.87 -6.82
C GLY A 131 -1.49 0.57 -6.59
N PHE A 132 -0.18 0.78 -6.44
CA PHE A 132 0.37 2.13 -6.30
C PHE A 132 0.46 2.84 -7.66
N LEU A 133 0.73 2.09 -8.75
CA LEU A 133 0.83 2.68 -10.09
C LEU A 133 -0.51 3.31 -10.48
N SER A 134 -1.62 2.66 -10.11
CA SER A 134 -2.97 3.19 -10.25
C SER A 134 -3.13 4.56 -9.59
N THR A 135 -2.60 4.75 -8.37
CA THR A 135 -2.58 6.05 -7.68
C THR A 135 -1.87 7.11 -8.48
N SER A 136 -0.67 6.82 -9.00
CA SER A 136 0.09 7.79 -9.78
C SER A 136 -0.60 8.13 -11.11
N CYS A 137 -1.20 7.15 -11.78
CA CYS A 137 -2.03 7.39 -12.97
C CYS A 137 -3.24 8.28 -12.66
N PHE A 138 -3.92 8.04 -11.54
CA PHE A 138 -5.05 8.87 -11.10
C PHE A 138 -4.63 10.31 -10.79
N LEU A 139 -3.52 10.50 -10.07
CA LEU A 139 -2.98 11.83 -9.76
C LEU A 139 -2.53 12.56 -11.03
N LEU A 140 -1.90 11.87 -11.98
CA LEU A 140 -1.58 12.41 -13.31
C LEU A 140 -2.82 12.85 -14.06
N ALA A 141 -3.86 12.00 -14.09
CA ALA A 141 -5.12 12.30 -14.76
C ALA A 141 -5.75 13.58 -14.18
N CYS A 142 -5.83 13.69 -12.85
CA CYS A 142 -6.33 14.87 -12.18
C CYS A 142 -5.46 16.12 -12.44
N ALA A 143 -4.14 16.00 -12.36
CA ALA A 143 -3.22 17.10 -12.63
C ALA A 143 -3.34 17.61 -14.07
N CYS A 144 -3.48 16.71 -15.05
CA CYS A 144 -3.73 17.08 -16.44
C CYS A 144 -5.06 17.83 -16.61
N LEU A 145 -6.14 17.42 -15.93
CA LEU A 145 -7.42 18.17 -15.95
C LEU A 145 -7.29 19.57 -15.37
N LEU A 146 -6.65 19.70 -14.21
CA LEU A 146 -6.40 21.00 -13.57
C LEU A 146 -5.57 21.94 -14.44
N ARG A 147 -4.73 21.38 -15.32
CA ARG A 147 -3.91 22.09 -16.31
C ARG A 147 -4.62 22.34 -17.64
N GLY A 148 -5.86 21.86 -17.82
CA GLY A 148 -6.64 22.00 -19.05
C GLY A 148 -6.34 20.96 -20.15
N SER A 149 -5.49 19.97 -19.89
CA SER A 149 -5.14 18.93 -20.88
C SER A 149 -6.07 17.71 -20.80
N ARG A 150 -7.22 17.79 -21.47
CA ARG A 150 -8.24 16.72 -21.43
C ARG A 150 -7.79 15.42 -22.08
N ARG A 151 -7.10 15.49 -23.23
CA ARG A 151 -6.63 14.28 -23.94
C ARG A 151 -5.65 13.48 -23.08
N SER A 152 -4.67 14.17 -22.49
CA SER A 152 -3.71 13.54 -21.56
C SER A 152 -4.42 13.00 -20.31
N ALA A 153 -5.36 13.75 -19.74
CA ALA A 153 -6.12 13.29 -18.59
C ALA A 153 -6.88 11.99 -18.88
N MET A 154 -7.52 11.90 -20.05
CA MET A 154 -8.26 10.71 -20.46
C MET A 154 -7.35 9.52 -20.70
N PHE A 155 -6.19 9.73 -21.34
CA PHE A 155 -5.19 8.69 -21.48
C PHE A 155 -4.77 8.12 -20.13
N TRP A 156 -4.42 8.97 -19.15
CA TRP A 156 -3.98 8.50 -17.83
C TRP A 156 -5.10 7.84 -17.02
N TRP A 157 -6.34 8.32 -17.14
CA TRP A 157 -7.50 7.71 -16.51
C TRP A 157 -7.84 6.34 -17.12
N LEU A 158 -7.81 6.20 -18.44
CA LEU A 158 -8.02 4.91 -19.10
C LEU A 158 -6.86 3.93 -18.87
N LEU A 159 -5.62 4.41 -18.78
CA LEU A 159 -4.49 3.58 -18.39
C LEU A 159 -4.68 3.04 -16.96
N GLN A 160 -5.25 3.83 -16.05
CA GLN A 160 -5.58 3.40 -14.70
C GLN A 160 -6.54 2.19 -14.69
N LEU A 161 -7.55 2.19 -15.57
CA LEU A 161 -8.47 1.05 -15.74
C LEU A 161 -7.70 -0.23 -16.09
N TRP A 162 -6.74 -0.12 -17.00
CA TRP A 162 -5.94 -1.28 -17.43
C TRP A 162 -4.89 -1.73 -16.41
N VAL A 163 -4.39 -0.81 -15.59
CA VAL A 163 -3.44 -1.11 -14.50
C VAL A 163 -4.15 -1.76 -13.32
N HIS A 164 -5.30 -1.23 -12.90
CA HIS A 164 -6.01 -1.71 -11.70
C HIS A 164 -7.51 -1.33 -11.76
N PRO A 165 -8.37 -2.21 -12.33
CA PRO A 165 -9.79 -1.91 -12.58
C PRO A 165 -10.59 -1.53 -11.33
N THR A 166 -10.35 -2.19 -10.21
CA THR A 166 -11.12 -1.99 -8.97
C THR A 166 -10.95 -0.58 -8.40
N THR A 167 -9.72 -0.05 -8.43
CA THR A 167 -9.44 1.32 -7.96
C THR A 167 -9.91 2.34 -8.99
N PHE A 168 -9.85 2.03 -10.29
CA PHE A 168 -10.46 2.86 -11.32
C PHE A 168 -11.95 3.07 -11.06
N VAL A 169 -12.73 2.01 -10.86
CA VAL A 169 -14.18 2.12 -10.58
C VAL A 169 -14.43 2.95 -9.32
N THR A 170 -13.68 2.69 -8.25
CA THR A 170 -13.86 3.36 -6.95
C THR A 170 -13.52 4.85 -7.01
N TRP A 171 -12.51 5.26 -7.79
CA TRP A 171 -12.04 6.65 -7.83
C TRP A 171 -12.60 7.46 -9.00
N SER A 172 -13.22 6.80 -9.99
CA SER A 172 -13.83 7.44 -11.16
C SER A 172 -14.83 8.54 -10.84
N PRO A 173 -15.69 8.44 -9.80
CA PRO A 173 -16.57 9.54 -9.42
C PRO A 173 -15.80 10.84 -9.15
N ILE A 174 -14.67 10.78 -8.46
CA ILE A 174 -13.85 11.99 -8.20
C ILE A 174 -13.32 12.58 -9.51
N PHE A 175 -12.82 11.72 -10.42
CA PHE A 175 -12.33 12.17 -11.73
C PHE A 175 -13.46 12.79 -12.57
N ILE A 176 -14.63 12.17 -12.64
CA ILE A 176 -15.79 12.65 -13.39
C ILE A 176 -16.26 14.01 -12.84
N GLY A 177 -16.39 14.14 -11.52
CA GLY A 177 -16.72 15.42 -10.89
C GLY A 177 -15.70 16.51 -11.22
N LEU A 178 -14.41 16.18 -11.23
CA LEU A 178 -13.35 17.13 -11.58
C LEU A 178 -13.41 17.51 -13.07
N PHE A 179 -13.68 16.55 -13.95
CA PHE A 179 -13.84 16.77 -15.38
C PHE A 179 -14.98 17.77 -15.66
N LEU A 180 -16.13 17.60 -15.00
CA LEU A 180 -17.28 18.50 -15.13
C LEU A 180 -17.03 19.89 -14.54
N LEU A 181 -16.26 20.01 -13.44
CA LEU A 181 -15.90 21.30 -12.86
C LEU A 181 -14.87 22.08 -13.67
N THR A 182 -14.00 21.37 -14.41
CA THR A 182 -12.96 21.98 -15.25
C THR A 182 -13.42 22.29 -16.66
N ASP A 183 -14.60 21.80 -17.07
CA ASP A 183 -15.16 22.04 -18.39
C ASP A 183 -16.03 23.30 -18.44
N SER A 184 -15.59 24.33 -19.18
CA SER A 184 -16.31 25.60 -19.31
C SER A 184 -17.75 25.45 -19.81
N ARG A 185 -18.03 24.44 -20.64
CA ARG A 185 -19.37 24.21 -21.20
C ARG A 185 -20.37 23.68 -20.16
N THR A 186 -19.89 22.93 -19.19
CA THR A 186 -20.73 22.23 -18.21
C THR A 186 -20.58 22.79 -16.79
N ARG A 187 -19.55 23.62 -16.55
CA ARG A 187 -19.19 24.16 -15.24
C ARG A 187 -20.34 24.91 -14.56
N GLU A 188 -21.01 25.82 -15.25
CA GLU A 188 -22.08 26.62 -14.63
C GLU A 188 -23.28 25.77 -14.22
N GLY A 189 -23.69 24.83 -15.07
CA GLY A 189 -24.76 23.88 -14.77
C GLY A 189 -24.37 22.94 -13.63
N PHE A 190 -23.19 22.31 -13.72
CA PHE A 190 -22.73 21.35 -12.72
C PHE A 190 -22.47 21.99 -11.37
N SER A 191 -21.98 23.25 -11.33
CA SER A 191 -21.75 23.97 -10.07
C SER A 191 -23.04 24.15 -9.26
N ARG A 192 -24.21 24.28 -9.91
CA ARG A 192 -25.52 24.32 -9.23
C ARG A 192 -25.84 22.98 -8.56
N HIS A 193 -25.37 21.87 -9.12
CA HIS A 193 -25.60 20.52 -8.63
C HIS A 193 -24.44 19.96 -7.77
N LEU A 194 -23.38 20.74 -7.54
CA LEU A 194 -22.20 20.27 -6.81
C LEU A 194 -22.52 19.78 -5.40
N ARG A 195 -23.53 20.38 -4.73
CA ARG A 195 -24.01 19.90 -3.43
C ARG A 195 -24.64 18.51 -3.52
N ALA A 196 -25.50 18.30 -4.52
CA ALA A 196 -26.14 17.00 -4.75
C ALA A 196 -25.11 15.94 -5.17
N TYR A 197 -24.15 16.32 -6.03
CA TYR A 197 -23.02 15.45 -6.40
C TYR A 197 -22.15 15.11 -5.19
N GLY A 198 -21.90 16.09 -4.32
CA GLY A 198 -21.17 15.88 -3.07
C GLY A 198 -21.89 14.92 -2.12
N ALA A 199 -23.21 15.05 -1.98
CA ALA A 199 -24.03 14.11 -1.22
C ALA A 199 -23.94 12.69 -1.84
N LEU A 200 -23.96 12.60 -3.17
CA LEU A 200 -23.75 11.33 -3.88
C LEU A 200 -22.37 10.74 -3.58
N LEU A 201 -21.29 11.51 -3.60
CA LEU A 201 -19.94 11.01 -3.27
C LEU A 201 -19.85 10.46 -1.84
N VAL A 202 -20.63 10.99 -0.90
CA VAL A 202 -20.67 10.51 0.48
C VAL A 202 -21.53 9.25 0.61
N VAL A 203 -22.71 9.23 -0.02
CA VAL A 203 -23.71 8.17 0.18
C VAL A 203 -23.48 6.98 -0.75
N ALA A 204 -23.09 7.22 -2.00
CA ALA A 204 -22.97 6.20 -3.04
C ALA A 204 -22.00 5.07 -2.67
N PRO A 205 -20.81 5.29 -2.08
CA PRO A 205 -19.94 4.18 -1.70
C PRO A 205 -20.65 3.20 -0.75
N THR A 206 -21.38 3.71 0.24
CA THR A 206 -22.13 2.89 1.20
C THR A 206 -23.28 2.16 0.52
N VAL A 207 -24.07 2.86 -0.31
CA VAL A 207 -25.20 2.27 -1.02
C VAL A 207 -24.74 1.20 -2.01
N VAL A 208 -23.70 1.47 -2.81
CA VAL A 208 -23.12 0.49 -3.74
C VAL A 208 -22.59 -0.71 -2.98
N ALA A 209 -21.96 -0.50 -1.82
CA ALA A 209 -21.45 -1.62 -1.03
C ALA A 209 -22.57 -2.51 -0.49
N LEU A 210 -23.61 -1.91 0.07
CA LEU A 210 -24.78 -2.64 0.57
C LEU A 210 -25.52 -3.35 -0.57
N LEU A 211 -25.75 -2.69 -1.70
CA LEU A 211 -26.37 -3.30 -2.87
C LEU A 211 -25.54 -4.45 -3.42
N SER A 212 -24.22 -4.30 -3.53
CA SER A 212 -23.33 -5.39 -3.99
C SER A 212 -23.44 -6.60 -3.06
N GLY A 213 -23.45 -6.38 -1.74
CA GLY A 213 -23.64 -7.45 -0.77
C GLY A 213 -25.03 -8.09 -0.83
N LEU A 214 -26.09 -7.32 -1.08
CA LEU A 214 -27.45 -7.84 -1.26
C LEU A 214 -27.58 -8.67 -2.55
N LEU A 215 -27.03 -8.17 -3.66
CA LEU A 215 -27.03 -8.87 -4.96
C LEU A 215 -26.20 -10.16 -4.89
N GLU A 216 -25.08 -10.14 -4.18
CA GLU A 216 -24.30 -11.34 -3.90
C GLU A 216 -25.10 -12.36 -3.09
N ARG A 217 -25.77 -11.94 -2.01
CA ARG A 217 -26.64 -12.82 -1.21
C ARG A 217 -27.81 -13.39 -2.01
N ALA A 218 -28.34 -12.62 -2.96
CA ALA A 218 -29.38 -13.07 -3.87
C ALA A 218 -28.86 -14.02 -4.97
N GLY A 219 -27.55 -14.32 -5.01
CA GLY A 219 -26.95 -15.17 -6.03
C GLY A 219 -26.81 -14.51 -7.41
N LEU A 220 -27.04 -13.19 -7.50
CA LEU A 220 -27.00 -12.43 -8.75
C LEU A 220 -25.57 -12.00 -9.13
N LEU A 221 -24.65 -11.98 -8.16
CA LEU A 221 -23.24 -11.70 -8.41
C LEU A 221 -22.38 -12.95 -8.13
N PRO A 222 -21.47 -13.32 -9.04
CA PRO A 222 -20.69 -14.56 -8.94
C PRO A 222 -19.49 -14.44 -8.00
N PHE A 223 -19.51 -13.49 -7.06
CA PHE A 223 -18.39 -13.27 -6.14
C PHE A 223 -18.12 -14.51 -5.27
N GLN A 224 -19.16 -15.28 -4.91
CA GLN A 224 -19.04 -16.48 -4.07
C GLN A 224 -18.32 -16.21 -2.73
N ALA A 225 -18.46 -15.02 -2.14
CA ALA A 225 -17.94 -14.72 -0.83
C ALA A 225 -18.82 -15.36 0.24
N ASP A 226 -18.57 -16.65 0.49
CA ASP A 226 -19.24 -17.41 1.52
C ASP A 226 -18.71 -17.06 2.93
N GLY A 227 -19.22 -17.75 3.95
CA GLY A 227 -18.80 -17.54 5.34
C GLY A 227 -17.29 -17.72 5.55
N TYR A 228 -16.62 -18.56 4.74
CA TYR A 228 -15.18 -18.76 4.81
C TYR A 228 -14.40 -17.56 4.25
N TYR A 229 -14.89 -16.94 3.18
CA TYR A 229 -14.27 -15.71 2.68
C TYR A 229 -14.34 -14.60 3.72
N TRP A 230 -15.52 -14.37 4.31
CA TRP A 230 -15.67 -13.41 5.40
C TRP A 230 -14.75 -13.72 6.59
N ALA A 231 -14.69 -14.98 7.00
CA ALA A 231 -13.85 -15.42 8.11
C ALA A 231 -12.37 -15.13 7.82
N LEU A 232 -11.88 -15.51 6.64
CA LEU A 232 -10.52 -15.19 6.20
C LEU A 232 -10.27 -13.68 6.16
N THR A 233 -11.21 -12.89 5.64
CA THR A 233 -11.14 -11.42 5.63
C THR A 233 -10.96 -10.89 7.06
N ARG A 234 -11.74 -11.38 8.03
CA ARG A 234 -11.65 -10.96 9.43
C ARG A 234 -10.31 -11.36 10.09
N VAL A 235 -9.92 -12.61 9.95
CA VAL A 235 -8.75 -13.16 10.68
C VAL A 235 -7.42 -12.78 10.03
N LYS A 236 -7.39 -12.41 8.73
CA LYS A 236 -6.18 -12.02 7.99
C LYS A 236 -6.09 -10.57 7.56
N SER A 237 -7.17 -9.90 7.15
CA SER A 237 -7.05 -8.51 6.70
C SER A 237 -6.93 -7.57 7.91
N ASN A 238 -5.81 -6.84 8.02
CA ASN A 238 -5.61 -5.82 9.08
C ASN A 238 -6.65 -4.69 9.00
N HIS A 239 -7.29 -4.55 7.84
CA HIS A 239 -8.22 -3.49 7.45
C HIS A 239 -9.68 -3.92 7.64
N CYS A 240 -9.98 -5.05 8.27
CA CYS A 240 -11.36 -5.49 8.46
C CYS A 240 -11.74 -5.65 9.93
N VAL A 241 -10.88 -5.18 10.84
CA VAL A 241 -11.05 -5.23 12.30
C VAL A 241 -10.64 -3.87 12.87
N PHE A 242 -11.60 -3.10 13.42
CA PHE A 242 -11.39 -1.73 13.89
C PHE A 242 -11.49 -1.58 15.38
N MET A 243 -12.59 -2.08 15.92
CA MET A 243 -12.89 -1.81 17.31
C MET A 243 -12.02 -2.74 18.14
N PHE A 244 -11.26 -2.14 19.04
CA PHE A 244 -10.44 -2.87 20.00
C PHE A 244 -9.26 -3.68 19.39
N SER A 245 -8.72 -3.28 18.22
CA SER A 245 -7.45 -3.79 17.67
C SER A 245 -6.33 -2.74 17.72
N SER A 246 -5.05 -3.12 17.59
CA SER A 246 -3.94 -2.15 17.53
C SER A 246 -3.88 -1.31 16.24
N THR A 247 -4.82 -1.51 15.31
CA THR A 247 -4.86 -0.87 14.00
C THR A 247 -5.91 0.24 13.89
N TYR A 248 -6.65 0.57 14.97
CA TYR A 248 -7.67 1.63 14.98
C TYR A 248 -7.13 3.03 14.59
N VAL A 249 -5.88 3.32 14.94
CA VAL A 249 -5.16 4.56 14.58
C VAL A 249 -5.22 4.84 13.07
N LEU A 250 -5.23 3.78 12.27
CA LEU A 250 -5.24 3.86 10.81
C LEU A 250 -6.52 4.51 10.26
N ALA A 251 -7.68 4.19 10.83
CA ALA A 251 -8.92 4.86 10.46
C ALA A 251 -8.93 6.32 10.93
N ILE A 252 -8.39 6.60 12.11
CA ILE A 252 -8.32 7.98 12.62
C ILE A 252 -7.48 8.84 11.69
N GLN A 253 -6.32 8.35 11.26
CA GLN A 253 -5.48 9.04 10.28
C GLN A 253 -6.22 9.25 8.95
N TYR A 254 -6.91 8.23 8.46
CA TYR A 254 -7.71 8.34 7.25
C TYR A 254 -8.79 9.45 7.34
N PHE A 255 -9.57 9.47 8.43
CA PHE A 255 -10.58 10.51 8.65
C PHE A 255 -9.96 11.90 8.86
N ALA A 256 -8.80 11.97 9.51
CA ALA A 256 -8.04 13.21 9.68
C ALA A 256 -7.61 13.79 8.32
N GLU A 257 -7.16 12.96 7.38
CA GLU A 257 -6.80 13.38 6.04
C GLU A 257 -8.01 13.86 5.24
N ALA A 258 -9.12 13.10 5.26
CA ALA A 258 -10.36 13.49 4.59
C ALA A 258 -10.89 14.84 5.14
N ALA A 259 -10.86 15.01 6.46
CA ALA A 259 -11.24 16.26 7.12
C ALA A 259 -10.31 17.41 6.70
N ALA A 260 -8.99 17.19 6.66
CA ALA A 260 -8.02 18.20 6.24
C ALA A 260 -8.34 18.70 4.81
N LEU A 261 -8.62 17.80 3.87
CA LEU A 261 -8.98 18.19 2.49
C LEU A 261 -10.28 19.00 2.43
N LEU A 262 -11.30 18.63 3.21
CA LEU A 262 -12.55 19.39 3.29
C LEU A 262 -12.35 20.78 3.90
N ILE A 263 -11.49 20.90 4.92
CA ILE A 263 -11.14 22.18 5.53
C ILE A 263 -10.39 23.06 4.52
N LEU A 264 -9.38 22.51 3.83
CA LEU A 264 -8.65 23.22 2.78
C LEU A 264 -9.55 23.66 1.62
N ALA A 265 -10.58 22.88 1.29
CA ALA A 265 -11.56 23.24 0.28
C ALA A 265 -12.50 24.39 0.69
N ARG A 266 -12.63 24.67 2.00
CA ARG A 266 -13.48 25.73 2.55
C ARG A 266 -12.80 27.09 2.71
N GLY A 267 -11.47 27.16 2.64
CA GLY A 267 -10.70 28.41 2.84
C GLY A 267 -11.17 29.53 1.92
N GLY A 268 -11.61 30.64 2.51
CA GLY A 268 -12.09 31.82 1.80
C GLY A 268 -10.91 32.62 1.23
N LEU A 269 -11.07 33.09 -0.02
CA LEU A 269 -10.16 34.01 -0.72
C LEU A 269 -8.78 33.47 -1.16
N ASP A 270 -8.77 32.26 -1.72
CA ASP A 270 -7.97 32.06 -2.93
C ASP A 270 -8.79 31.34 -4.00
N ARG A 271 -9.66 32.09 -4.71
CA ARG A 271 -10.34 31.64 -5.95
C ARG A 271 -9.34 31.14 -7.02
N ARG A 272 -8.02 31.20 -6.75
CA ARG A 272 -6.93 30.71 -7.58
C ARG A 272 -6.24 29.44 -7.08
N ASN A 273 -6.60 28.82 -5.94
CA ASN A 273 -6.00 27.51 -5.60
C ASN A 273 -6.51 26.45 -6.59
N PRO A 274 -5.65 25.95 -7.51
CA PRO A 274 -6.10 25.01 -8.52
C PRO A 274 -6.49 23.66 -7.90
N LEU A 275 -6.08 23.35 -6.67
CA LEU A 275 -6.41 22.10 -5.99
C LEU A 275 -7.78 22.11 -5.31
N THR A 276 -8.41 23.27 -5.07
CA THR A 276 -9.68 23.37 -4.34
C THR A 276 -10.77 22.39 -4.83
N PRO A 277 -11.10 22.30 -6.13
CA PRO A 277 -12.13 21.36 -6.59
C PRO A 277 -11.74 19.90 -6.32
N LEU A 278 -10.45 19.56 -6.47
CA LEU A 278 -9.96 18.20 -6.21
C LEU A 278 -9.95 17.88 -4.71
N ASN A 279 -9.53 18.82 -3.86
CA ASN A 279 -9.58 18.68 -2.40
C ASN A 279 -11.02 18.42 -1.93
N LEU A 280 -12.01 19.16 -2.48
CA LEU A 280 -13.42 18.97 -2.14
C LEU A 280 -13.91 17.57 -2.53
N LEU A 281 -13.72 17.19 -3.79
CA LEU A 281 -14.22 15.91 -4.31
C LEU A 281 -13.51 14.73 -3.64
N ALA A 282 -12.19 14.80 -3.46
CA ALA A 282 -11.42 13.78 -2.75
C ALA A 282 -11.78 13.71 -1.27
N GLY A 283 -12.00 14.85 -0.59
CA GLY A 283 -12.45 14.88 0.80
C GLY A 283 -13.83 14.26 0.99
N LEU A 284 -14.80 14.60 0.12
CA LEU A 284 -16.16 14.03 0.16
C LEU A 284 -16.17 12.54 -0.19
N GLY A 285 -15.42 12.14 -1.22
CA GLY A 285 -15.24 10.74 -1.57
C GLY A 285 -14.55 9.94 -0.46
N GLY A 286 -13.53 10.53 0.18
CA GLY A 286 -12.85 9.96 1.34
C GLY A 286 -13.80 9.77 2.53
N VAL A 287 -14.65 10.76 2.83
CA VAL A 287 -15.70 10.59 3.85
C VAL A 287 -16.66 9.47 3.46
N GLY A 288 -17.15 9.43 2.21
CA GLY A 288 -18.07 8.38 1.77
C GLY A 288 -17.49 6.98 1.86
N ILE A 289 -16.25 6.80 1.41
CA ILE A 289 -15.49 5.56 1.54
C ILE A 289 -15.28 5.21 3.03
N GLY A 290 -14.98 6.19 3.88
CA GLY A 290 -14.86 6.01 5.32
C GLY A 290 -16.16 5.60 6.01
N VAL A 291 -17.30 6.16 5.60
CA VAL A 291 -18.64 5.79 6.10
C VAL A 291 -19.02 4.39 5.65
N MET A 292 -18.85 4.08 4.36
CA MET A 292 -19.04 2.74 3.80
C MET A 292 -18.26 1.72 4.61
N TYR A 293 -17.00 2.04 4.89
CA TYR A 293 -16.13 1.19 5.68
C TYR A 293 -16.63 1.02 7.11
N ALA A 294 -16.95 2.09 7.83
CA ALA A 294 -17.50 2.00 9.19
C ALA A 294 -18.81 1.18 9.23
N ALA A 295 -19.66 1.28 8.20
CA ALA A 295 -20.92 0.55 8.11
C ALA A 295 -20.75 -0.94 7.77
N THR A 296 -19.71 -1.29 7.01
CA THR A 296 -19.51 -2.66 6.51
C THR A 296 -18.44 -3.43 7.29
N VAL A 297 -17.57 -2.74 8.02
CA VAL A 297 -16.47 -3.40 8.72
C VAL A 297 -16.97 -4.28 9.86
N GLU A 298 -16.29 -5.41 10.07
CA GLU A 298 -16.68 -6.47 11.00
C GLU A 298 -18.04 -7.14 10.74
N THR A 299 -18.81 -6.70 9.73
CA THR A 299 -20.04 -7.36 9.26
C THR A 299 -19.74 -8.35 8.14
N HIS A 300 -20.73 -9.15 7.73
CA HIS A 300 -20.62 -10.00 6.53
C HIS A 300 -20.38 -9.19 5.23
N PHE A 301 -20.65 -7.89 5.21
CA PHE A 301 -20.36 -7.01 4.08
C PHE A 301 -18.92 -6.47 4.10
N SER A 302 -18.07 -6.86 5.06
CA SER A 302 -16.65 -6.48 5.09
C SER A 302 -15.89 -6.92 3.84
N VAL A 303 -16.44 -7.91 3.12
CA VAL A 303 -16.03 -8.33 1.78
C VAL A 303 -16.00 -7.16 0.82
N VAL A 304 -17.06 -6.36 0.79
CA VAL A 304 -17.18 -5.23 -0.13
C VAL A 304 -16.22 -4.11 0.30
N ALA A 305 -16.05 -3.89 1.61
CA ALA A 305 -14.98 -3.02 2.11
C ALA A 305 -13.57 -3.50 1.70
N ASN A 306 -13.34 -4.82 1.70
CA ASN A 306 -12.08 -5.42 1.29
C ASN A 306 -11.86 -5.39 -0.23
N MET A 307 -12.92 -5.26 -1.04
CA MET A 307 -12.83 -4.98 -2.48
C MET A 307 -12.61 -3.48 -2.75
N CYS A 308 -13.21 -2.61 -1.94
CA CYS A 308 -13.12 -1.16 -2.07
C CYS A 308 -11.94 -0.52 -1.30
N LEU A 309 -11.07 -1.35 -0.69
CA LEU A 309 -9.89 -1.03 0.16
C LEU A 309 -9.74 0.47 0.52
N PRO A 310 -10.55 0.98 1.47
CA PRO A 310 -10.57 2.38 1.89
C PRO A 310 -9.19 2.98 2.13
N LEU A 311 -8.28 2.21 2.73
CA LEU A 311 -6.96 2.69 3.13
C LEU A 311 -6.00 2.91 1.95
N ARG A 312 -6.28 2.39 0.74
CA ARG A 312 -5.49 2.73 -0.45
C ARG A 312 -5.78 4.15 -0.94
N PHE A 313 -6.95 4.69 -0.60
CA PHE A 313 -7.29 6.07 -0.97
C PHE A 313 -6.49 7.10 -0.16
N GLU A 314 -5.92 6.71 0.99
CA GLU A 314 -4.88 7.49 1.68
C GLU A 314 -3.71 7.82 0.74
N CYS A 315 -3.36 6.92 -0.19
CA CYS A 315 -2.31 7.18 -1.19
C CYS A 315 -2.67 8.30 -2.18
N VAL A 316 -3.95 8.73 -2.26
CA VAL A 316 -4.39 9.91 -3.00
C VAL A 316 -4.45 11.13 -2.09
N MET A 317 -5.05 10.99 -0.90
CA MET A 317 -5.24 12.11 0.03
C MET A 317 -3.92 12.67 0.56
N TYR A 318 -2.96 11.81 0.90
CA TYR A 318 -1.67 12.26 1.39
C TYR A 318 -0.88 13.11 0.37
N PRO A 319 -0.70 12.69 -0.90
CA PRO A 319 -0.11 13.55 -1.92
C PRO A 319 -0.86 14.87 -2.15
N LEU A 320 -2.19 14.90 -1.99
CA LEU A 320 -2.97 16.13 -2.07
C LEU A 320 -2.66 17.07 -0.91
N ILE A 321 -2.60 16.57 0.33
CA ILE A 321 -2.19 17.35 1.51
C ILE A 321 -0.79 17.92 1.29
N LEU A 322 0.16 17.08 0.86
CA LEU A 322 1.52 17.50 0.55
C LEU A 322 1.56 18.57 -0.54
N ALA A 323 0.73 18.45 -1.59
CA ALA A 323 0.67 19.44 -2.65
C ALA A 323 0.12 20.80 -2.16
N ASN A 324 -0.84 20.80 -1.24
CA ASN A 324 -1.29 22.02 -0.59
C ASN A 324 -0.18 22.62 0.31
N VAL A 325 0.54 21.80 1.08
CA VAL A 325 1.68 22.25 1.90
C VAL A 325 2.76 22.91 1.04
N VAL A 326 3.20 22.25 -0.03
CA VAL A 326 4.21 22.79 -0.96
C VAL A 326 3.72 24.08 -1.60
N ARG A 327 2.48 24.13 -2.06
CA ARG A 327 1.89 25.35 -2.62
C ARG A 327 1.91 26.49 -1.61
N ASP A 328 1.43 26.27 -0.39
CA ASP A 328 1.33 27.31 0.63
C ASP A 328 2.73 27.77 1.09
N ALA A 329 3.72 26.88 1.09
CA ALA A 329 5.11 27.22 1.37
C ALA A 329 5.76 28.12 0.31
N PHE A 330 5.48 27.89 -0.99
CA PHE A 330 6.25 28.52 -2.08
C PHE A 330 5.45 29.46 -3.00
N CYS A 331 4.12 29.47 -2.90
CA CYS A 331 3.23 30.22 -3.78
C CYS A 331 2.19 31.07 -3.04
N SER A 332 2.22 31.11 -1.70
CA SER A 332 1.38 32.06 -0.94
C SER A 332 1.73 33.50 -1.34
N PRO A 333 0.73 34.40 -1.47
CA PRO A 333 0.98 35.82 -1.71
C PRO A 333 1.98 36.38 -0.68
N THR A 334 2.84 37.32 -1.10
CA THR A 334 3.90 37.92 -0.29
C THR A 334 3.42 38.56 1.02
N GLU A 335 2.11 38.83 1.11
CA GLU A 335 1.42 39.40 2.28
C GLU A 335 1.07 38.32 3.35
N ASN A 336 0.93 37.05 2.98
CA ASN A 336 0.54 35.96 3.88
C ASN A 336 1.73 35.07 4.31
N ARG A 337 2.77 35.71 4.85
CA ARG A 337 4.02 35.06 5.30
C ARG A 337 3.82 34.02 6.41
N ARG A 338 2.77 34.17 7.22
CA ARG A 338 2.43 33.23 8.31
C ARG A 338 2.01 31.87 7.78
N ILE A 339 1.23 31.85 6.68
CA ILE A 339 0.80 30.62 6.02
C ILE A 339 2.00 29.86 5.45
N SER A 340 2.93 30.57 4.80
CA SER A 340 4.15 29.93 4.28
C SER A 340 5.03 29.38 5.39
N LEU A 341 5.19 30.12 6.50
CA LEU A 341 5.95 29.63 7.65
C LEU A 341 5.30 28.38 8.26
N LEU A 342 3.98 28.40 8.47
CA LEU A 342 3.23 27.25 8.97
C LEU A 342 3.38 26.04 8.04
N ALA A 343 3.27 26.24 6.72
CA ALA A 343 3.43 25.18 5.73
C ALA A 343 4.85 24.59 5.74
N VAL A 344 5.90 25.42 5.85
CA VAL A 344 7.28 24.93 5.97
C VAL A 344 7.47 24.11 7.24
N LEU A 345 7.00 24.60 8.38
CA LEU A 345 7.13 23.91 9.67
C LEU A 345 6.37 22.58 9.68
N TYR A 346 5.14 22.56 9.17
CA TYR A 346 4.36 21.34 9.05
C TYR A 346 4.97 20.38 8.02
N GLY A 347 5.49 20.89 6.90
CA GLY A 347 6.23 20.11 5.91
C GLY A 347 7.47 19.43 6.49
N MET A 348 8.20 20.10 7.39
CA MET A 348 9.30 19.49 8.15
C MET A 348 8.79 18.36 9.05
N LEU A 349 7.68 18.56 9.77
CA LEU A 349 7.10 17.52 10.63
C LEU A 349 6.72 16.27 9.82
N LEU A 350 6.19 16.43 8.60
CA LEU A 350 5.88 15.31 7.69
C LEU A 350 7.11 14.44 7.34
N LEU A 351 8.34 14.95 7.48
CA LEU A 351 9.58 14.17 7.29
C LEU A 351 9.94 13.28 8.49
N PHE A 352 9.25 13.43 9.62
CA PHE A 352 9.44 12.64 10.84
C PHE A 352 8.24 11.71 11.08
N PRO A 353 8.13 10.58 10.35
CA PRO A 353 6.95 9.70 10.38
C PRO A 353 6.70 9.04 11.75
N GLN A 354 7.74 9.00 12.59
CA GLN A 354 7.66 8.53 13.98
C GLN A 354 6.67 9.38 14.79
N LEU A 355 6.51 10.67 14.46
CA LEU A 355 5.64 11.62 15.15
C LEU A 355 4.18 11.62 14.65
N LYS A 356 3.87 10.80 13.64
CA LYS A 356 2.52 10.63 13.08
C LYS A 356 1.76 11.96 12.80
N PRO A 357 2.41 12.93 12.13
CA PRO A 357 1.84 14.25 11.87
C PRO A 357 0.55 14.23 11.04
N LEU A 358 0.32 13.20 10.22
CA LEU A 358 -0.88 13.08 9.38
C LEU A 358 -2.17 12.90 10.19
N LEU A 359 -2.10 12.33 11.40
CA LEU A 359 -3.21 12.28 12.34
C LEU A 359 -3.73 13.69 12.70
N TRP A 360 -2.87 14.70 12.56
CA TRP A 360 -3.10 16.09 12.92
C TRP A 360 -3.18 17.00 11.67
N ALA A 361 -3.30 16.43 10.47
CA ALA A 361 -3.40 17.19 9.22
C ALA A 361 -4.60 18.15 9.20
N TRP A 362 -5.72 17.74 9.81
CA TRP A 362 -6.91 18.57 9.93
C TRP A 362 -6.66 19.80 10.84
N VAL A 363 -5.83 19.66 11.89
CA VAL A 363 -5.42 20.78 12.76
C VAL A 363 -4.56 21.77 11.98
N TRP A 364 -3.59 21.28 11.22
CA TRP A 364 -2.80 22.13 10.34
C TRP A 364 -3.68 22.88 9.33
N ALA A 365 -4.62 22.20 8.66
CA ALA A 365 -5.55 22.81 7.72
C ALA A 365 -6.43 23.88 8.37
N LEU A 366 -6.92 23.64 9.60
CA LEU A 366 -7.66 24.64 10.38
C LEU A 366 -6.78 25.84 10.72
N GLY A 367 -5.55 25.61 11.19
CA GLY A 367 -4.59 26.67 11.49
C GLY A 367 -4.31 27.55 10.28
N ARG A 368 -4.14 26.92 9.10
CA ARG A 368 -3.96 27.60 7.81
C ARG A 368 -5.16 28.48 7.46
N ASN A 369 -6.39 27.97 7.57
CA ASN A 369 -7.60 28.78 7.30
C ASN A 369 -7.80 29.89 8.35
N CYS A 370 -7.48 29.65 9.62
CA CYS A 370 -7.53 30.70 10.65
C CYS A 370 -6.58 31.85 10.34
N MET A 371 -5.38 31.55 9.82
CA MET A 371 -4.41 32.56 9.41
C MET A 371 -4.88 33.34 8.17
N GLU A 372 -5.69 32.72 7.31
CA GLU A 372 -6.30 33.34 6.13
C GLU A 372 -7.48 34.25 6.52
N ASP A 373 -8.38 33.79 7.39
CA ASP A 373 -9.58 34.53 7.81
C ASP A 373 -9.30 35.61 8.89
N GLY A 374 -8.11 35.63 9.48
CA GLY A 374 -7.70 36.59 10.51
C GLY A 374 -8.14 36.24 11.96
N PRO A 375 -7.76 37.06 12.95
CA PRO A 375 -7.86 36.72 14.38
C PRO A 375 -9.29 36.51 14.91
N GLY A 376 -10.32 37.07 14.28
CA GLY A 376 -11.72 36.85 14.63
C GLY A 376 -12.22 35.42 14.34
N SER A 377 -11.58 34.73 13.39
CA SER A 377 -11.90 33.35 13.00
C SER A 377 -11.42 32.31 14.01
N LEU A 378 -10.43 32.66 14.85
CA LEU A 378 -9.82 31.74 15.79
C LEU A 378 -10.81 31.25 16.85
N ARG A 379 -11.72 32.11 17.34
CA ARG A 379 -12.80 31.71 18.26
C ARG A 379 -13.84 30.80 17.59
N LYS A 380 -14.12 31.00 16.30
CA LYS A 380 -15.06 30.19 15.52
C LYS A 380 -14.53 28.77 15.30
N HIS A 381 -13.22 28.65 15.03
CA HIS A 381 -12.56 27.38 14.81
C HIS A 381 -12.04 26.70 16.08
N ALA A 382 -11.88 27.43 17.20
CA ALA A 382 -11.44 26.89 18.48
C ALA A 382 -12.36 25.77 19.01
N ARG A 383 -13.68 25.86 18.78
CA ARG A 383 -14.63 24.79 19.15
C ARG A 383 -14.39 23.52 18.35
N TRP A 384 -14.12 23.64 17.05
CA TRP A 384 -13.80 22.51 16.17
C TRP A 384 -12.44 21.89 16.51
N PHE A 385 -11.47 22.74 16.84
CA PHE A 385 -10.15 22.34 17.31
C PHE A 385 -10.23 21.56 18.64
N ALA A 386 -10.98 22.07 19.62
CA ALA A 386 -11.17 21.40 20.91
C ALA A 386 -11.93 20.08 20.76
N ALA A 387 -13.02 20.05 19.99
CA ALA A 387 -13.81 18.85 19.75
C ALA A 387 -13.01 17.77 19.00
N GLY A 388 -12.34 18.12 17.90
CA GLY A 388 -11.54 17.15 17.15
C GLY A 388 -10.34 16.63 17.95
N THR A 389 -9.70 17.48 18.73
CA THR A 389 -8.58 17.08 19.61
C THR A 389 -9.08 16.16 20.72
N ALA A 390 -10.21 16.48 21.34
CA ALA A 390 -10.83 15.64 22.36
C ALA A 390 -11.23 14.27 21.80
N VAL A 391 -11.77 14.20 20.58
CA VAL A 391 -12.09 12.93 19.91
C VAL A 391 -10.83 12.11 19.61
N VAL A 392 -9.79 12.71 19.05
CA VAL A 392 -8.53 12.00 18.77
C VAL A 392 -7.90 11.49 20.06
N VAL A 393 -7.83 12.32 21.10
CA VAL A 393 -7.28 11.95 22.42
C VAL A 393 -8.14 10.90 23.10
N ALA A 394 -9.47 11.02 23.07
CA ALA A 394 -10.36 10.01 23.61
C ALA A 394 -10.19 8.67 22.89
N CYS A 395 -10.09 8.66 21.55
CA CYS A 395 -9.83 7.44 20.80
C CYS A 395 -8.45 6.83 21.10
N LEU A 396 -7.42 7.65 21.35
CA LEU A 396 -6.07 7.18 21.69
C LEU A 396 -5.98 6.65 23.14
N VAL A 397 -6.70 7.26 24.07
CA VAL A 397 -6.69 6.91 25.50
C VAL A 397 -7.67 5.77 25.82
N LEU A 398 -8.85 5.76 25.20
CA LEU A 398 -9.88 4.73 25.34
C LEU A 398 -9.72 3.59 24.32
N GLY A 399 -8.60 3.56 23.59
CA GLY A 399 -8.23 2.45 22.72
C GLY A 399 -8.21 1.11 23.47
N PRO A 400 -8.21 -0.02 22.75
CA PRO A 400 -8.51 -1.36 23.28
C PRO A 400 -7.96 -1.66 24.67
N SER A 401 -8.89 -1.78 25.62
CA SER A 401 -8.70 -2.31 26.97
C SER A 401 -8.25 -3.77 26.88
N GLY A 402 -6.93 -3.99 26.89
CA GLY A 402 -6.35 -5.33 26.82
C GLY A 402 -4.83 -5.38 26.63
N ARG A 403 -4.17 -4.23 26.39
CA ARG A 403 -2.71 -4.15 26.35
C ARG A 403 -2.15 -3.47 27.61
N PRO A 404 -0.96 -3.87 28.09
CA PRO A 404 -0.35 -3.25 29.26
C PRO A 404 -0.16 -1.75 29.05
N VAL A 405 -0.34 -0.96 30.11
CA VAL A 405 -0.17 0.52 30.13
C VAL A 405 1.11 0.96 29.43
N ARG A 406 2.19 0.17 29.54
CA ARG A 406 3.48 0.37 28.87
C ARG A 406 3.39 0.47 27.34
N TRP A 407 2.53 -0.35 26.69
CA TRP A 407 2.32 -0.31 25.23
C TRP A 407 1.61 0.97 24.80
N ASN A 408 0.61 1.41 25.57
CA ASN A 408 -0.10 2.68 25.35
C ASN A 408 0.83 3.89 25.55
N VAL A 409 1.81 3.82 26.46
CA VAL A 409 2.81 4.89 26.64
C VAL A 409 3.83 4.90 25.50
N GLU A 410 4.41 3.75 25.14
CA GLU A 410 5.43 3.65 24.08
C GLU A 410 4.88 3.98 22.68
N HIS A 411 3.64 3.62 22.40
CA HIS A 411 3.01 3.86 21.10
C HIS A 411 2.13 5.11 21.09
N GLY A 412 1.54 5.51 22.22
CA GLY A 412 0.68 6.69 22.37
C GLY A 412 1.42 8.02 22.39
N MET A 413 2.59 8.07 23.05
CA MET A 413 3.39 9.30 23.20
C MET A 413 3.83 9.94 21.88
N PRO A 414 4.23 9.18 20.83
CA PRO A 414 4.50 9.76 19.53
C PRO A 414 3.31 10.49 18.90
N PHE A 415 2.07 10.00 19.10
CA PHE A 415 0.87 10.66 18.58
C PHE A 415 0.56 11.97 19.30
N VAL A 416 0.67 11.98 20.64
CA VAL A 416 0.44 13.18 21.46
C VAL A 416 1.52 14.23 21.20
N THR A 417 2.79 13.80 21.13
CA THR A 417 3.93 14.66 20.80
C THR A 417 3.75 15.28 19.41
N GLY A 418 3.33 14.49 18.41
CA GLY A 418 3.00 14.99 17.08
C GLY A 418 1.94 16.09 17.11
N GLY A 419 0.88 15.91 17.90
CA GLY A 419 -0.18 16.89 18.06
C GLY A 419 0.32 18.19 18.68
N LEU A 420 1.03 18.09 19.80
CA LEU A 420 1.63 19.26 20.47
C LEU A 420 2.57 20.02 19.55
N LEU A 421 3.34 19.33 18.71
CA LEU A 421 4.21 19.97 17.71
C LEU A 421 3.41 20.68 16.62
N VAL A 422 2.33 20.08 16.09
CA VAL A 422 1.48 20.77 15.10
C VAL A 422 0.84 22.03 15.72
N ILE A 423 0.35 21.95 16.96
CA ILE A 423 -0.19 23.11 17.67
C ILE A 423 0.91 24.17 17.91
N GLY A 424 2.11 23.73 18.30
CA GLY A 424 3.28 24.57 18.48
C GLY A 424 3.68 25.31 17.20
N THR A 425 3.65 24.64 16.04
CA THR A 425 3.95 25.27 14.75
C THR A 425 2.93 26.33 14.36
N ILE A 426 1.65 26.12 14.66
CA ILE A 426 0.59 27.13 14.50
C ILE A 426 0.85 28.34 15.40
N ALA A 427 1.11 28.12 16.69
CA ALA A 427 1.37 29.19 17.65
C ALA A 427 2.63 30.00 17.28
N LEU A 428 3.69 29.32 16.84
CA LEU A 428 4.94 29.93 16.40
C LEU A 428 4.74 30.79 15.14
N ALA A 429 4.04 30.25 14.13
CA ALA A 429 3.73 30.98 12.91
C ALA A 429 2.82 32.19 13.14
N TRP A 430 1.95 32.13 14.16
CA TRP A 430 1.11 33.28 14.55
C TRP A 430 1.90 34.40 15.22
N ARG A 431 2.93 34.06 16.01
CA ARG A 431 3.78 35.03 16.74
C ARG A 431 4.86 35.66 15.87
N LEU A 432 5.42 34.92 14.93
CA LEU A 432 6.54 35.40 14.10
C LEU A 432 6.05 36.21 12.89
N ASN A 433 6.18 37.55 12.97
CA ASN A 433 5.72 38.50 11.95
C ASN A 433 6.84 39.13 11.10
N ARG A 434 8.12 38.78 11.31
CA ARG A 434 9.31 39.38 10.63
C ARG A 434 9.97 38.43 9.63
N ASN A 435 10.85 38.99 8.77
CA ASN A 435 11.58 38.47 7.58
C ASN A 435 12.29 37.08 7.66
N TRP A 436 11.79 36.13 8.42
CA TRP A 436 12.30 34.76 8.54
C TRP A 436 12.06 33.82 7.35
N PRO A 437 11.10 34.01 6.40
CA PRO A 437 10.81 33.00 5.38
C PRO A 437 12.02 32.56 4.56
N ARG A 438 13.00 33.44 4.31
CA ARG A 438 14.25 33.09 3.58
C ARG A 438 15.22 32.24 4.40
N LEU A 439 15.31 32.49 5.70
CA LEU A 439 16.13 31.72 6.65
C LEU A 439 15.49 30.37 6.96
N THR A 440 14.16 30.31 7.12
CA THR A 440 13.42 29.05 7.26
C THR A 440 13.40 28.27 5.94
N TYR A 441 13.35 28.94 4.78
CA TYR A 441 13.54 28.35 3.44
C TYR A 441 14.94 27.75 3.30
N ALA A 442 15.99 28.50 3.66
CA ALA A 442 17.36 27.99 3.65
C ALA A 442 17.50 26.82 4.63
N ALA A 443 16.94 26.90 5.83
CA ALA A 443 16.97 25.82 6.82
C ALA A 443 16.15 24.58 6.38
N ALA A 444 15.03 24.75 5.68
CA ALA A 444 14.23 23.65 5.12
C ALA A 444 14.94 22.97 3.95
N CYS A 445 15.48 23.77 3.02
CA CYS A 445 16.30 23.27 1.93
C CYS A 445 17.56 22.59 2.48
N VAL A 446 18.23 23.16 3.46
CA VAL A 446 19.41 22.57 4.13
C VAL A 446 19.02 21.32 4.91
N ALA A 447 17.92 21.29 5.66
CA ALA A 447 17.45 20.08 6.34
C ALA A 447 17.10 18.97 5.35
N CYS A 448 16.40 19.28 4.26
CA CYS A 448 16.17 18.36 3.15
C CYS A 448 17.49 17.93 2.50
N LEU A 449 18.44 18.83 2.31
CA LEU A 449 19.79 18.58 1.77
C LEU A 449 20.76 17.97 2.80
N LEU A 450 20.38 17.79 4.07
CA LEU A 450 21.18 17.11 5.11
C LEU A 450 20.60 15.73 5.42
N ILE A 451 19.28 15.62 5.41
CA ILE A 451 18.54 14.35 5.55
C ILE A 451 18.61 13.55 4.26
N ALA A 452 18.48 14.20 3.09
CA ALA A 452 18.59 13.50 1.81
C ALA A 452 19.96 12.84 1.65
N PRO A 453 21.12 13.48 1.91
CA PRO A 453 22.41 12.80 1.88
C PRO A 453 22.59 11.77 2.96
N ARG A 454 22.02 11.89 4.17
CA ARG A 454 22.18 10.82 5.17
C ARG A 454 21.47 9.54 4.72
N ILE A 455 20.22 9.66 4.24
CA ILE A 455 19.43 8.56 3.66
C ILE A 455 20.03 8.10 2.32
N TRP A 456 20.57 9.02 1.52
CA TRP A 456 21.20 8.71 0.24
C TRP A 456 22.53 8.01 0.49
N MET A 457 23.46 8.56 1.30
CA MET A 457 24.77 8.00 1.69
C MET A 457 24.67 6.61 2.32
N THR A 458 23.73 6.33 3.23
CA THR A 458 23.57 4.95 3.74
C THR A 458 23.17 3.97 2.64
N ASN A 459 22.47 4.45 1.61
CA ASN A 459 22.17 3.67 0.40
C ASN A 459 23.29 3.79 -0.67
N THR A 460 24.15 4.81 -0.61
CA THR A 460 25.26 5.08 -1.55
C THR A 460 26.46 4.21 -1.22
N ASP A 461 26.79 3.97 0.05
CA ASP A 461 27.86 3.05 0.44
C ASP A 461 27.48 1.61 0.06
N ARG A 462 26.23 1.24 0.32
CA ARG A 462 25.63 0.00 -0.15
C ARG A 462 25.58 -0.06 -1.69
N PHE A 463 25.30 1.05 -2.36
CA PHE A 463 25.37 1.18 -3.82
C PHE A 463 26.79 1.00 -4.36
N ILE A 464 27.82 1.52 -3.70
CA ILE A 464 29.22 1.39 -4.14
C ILE A 464 29.69 -0.05 -3.96
N GLU A 465 29.36 -0.71 -2.85
CA GLU A 465 29.61 -2.14 -2.64
C GLU A 465 28.86 -3.00 -3.68
N GLU A 466 27.59 -2.70 -3.94
CA GLU A 466 26.77 -3.41 -4.92
C GLU A 466 27.21 -3.12 -6.38
N VAL A 467 27.62 -1.90 -6.74
CA VAL A 467 28.18 -1.58 -8.06
C VAL A 467 29.53 -2.25 -8.29
N ASN A 468 30.37 -2.35 -7.25
CA ASN A 468 31.63 -3.08 -7.32
C ASN A 468 31.43 -4.59 -7.52
N ALA A 469 30.36 -5.16 -6.96
CA ALA A 469 29.96 -6.54 -7.24
C ALA A 469 29.40 -6.72 -8.68
N VAL A 470 28.65 -5.75 -9.19
CA VAL A 470 28.14 -5.70 -10.59
C VAL A 470 29.28 -5.65 -11.61
N ALA A 471 30.27 -4.79 -11.39
CA ALA A 471 31.41 -4.63 -12.28
C ALA A 471 32.22 -5.93 -12.44
N ARG A 472 32.13 -6.85 -11.45
CA ARG A 472 32.86 -8.13 -11.42
C ARG A 472 32.11 -9.30 -12.08
N ARG A 473 30.89 -9.11 -12.61
CA ARG A 473 30.07 -10.14 -13.30
C ARG A 473 30.00 -11.50 -12.56
N GLN A 474 29.97 -11.49 -11.23
CA GLN A 474 29.92 -12.75 -10.50
C GLN A 474 28.51 -13.35 -10.59
N PRO A 475 28.35 -14.61 -11.06
CA PRO A 475 27.05 -15.26 -11.03
C PRO A 475 26.52 -15.32 -9.60
N GLU A 476 25.22 -15.11 -9.41
CA GLU A 476 24.62 -15.12 -8.07
C GLU A 476 24.71 -16.52 -7.45
N LYS A 477 25.48 -16.64 -6.37
CA LYS A 477 25.68 -17.87 -5.59
C LYS A 477 24.96 -17.81 -4.24
N SER A 478 23.87 -17.04 -4.15
CA SER A 478 23.09 -16.97 -2.92
C SER A 478 22.50 -18.33 -2.58
N ALA A 479 22.41 -18.67 -1.28
CA ALA A 479 21.83 -19.94 -0.84
C ALA A 479 20.38 -20.08 -1.33
N GLU A 480 19.66 -18.97 -1.41
CA GLU A 480 18.33 -18.89 -2.00
C GLU A 480 18.30 -19.34 -3.46
N LYS A 481 19.20 -18.78 -4.30
CA LYS A 481 19.31 -19.12 -5.72
C LYS A 481 19.67 -20.58 -5.92
N THR A 482 20.69 -21.05 -5.19
CA THR A 482 21.08 -22.46 -5.23
C THR A 482 19.92 -23.39 -4.85
N ALA A 483 19.10 -23.02 -3.86
CA ALA A 483 17.93 -23.82 -3.49
C ALA A 483 16.86 -23.85 -4.58
N CYS A 484 16.51 -22.71 -5.18
CA CYS A 484 15.53 -22.66 -6.26
C CYS A 484 16.02 -23.37 -7.53
N ASP A 485 17.31 -23.26 -7.87
CA ASP A 485 17.91 -23.99 -8.99
C ASP A 485 17.88 -25.49 -8.76
N TRP A 486 18.21 -25.92 -7.55
CA TRP A 486 18.14 -27.32 -7.19
C TRP A 486 16.70 -27.83 -7.32
N ILE A 487 15.72 -27.12 -6.76
CA ILE A 487 14.29 -27.45 -6.86
C ILE A 487 13.86 -27.59 -8.32
N ASN A 488 14.14 -26.59 -9.17
CA ASN A 488 13.71 -26.61 -10.57
C ASN A 488 14.42 -27.66 -11.43
N SER A 489 15.61 -28.11 -11.03
CA SER A 489 16.36 -29.16 -11.75
C SER A 489 16.09 -30.57 -11.25
N HIS A 490 15.62 -30.75 -10.02
CA HIS A 490 15.44 -32.07 -9.39
C HIS A 490 13.97 -32.44 -9.15
N LEU A 491 13.06 -31.47 -9.02
CA LEU A 491 11.64 -31.73 -8.82
C LEU A 491 10.86 -31.47 -10.11
N ALA A 492 9.93 -32.37 -10.42
CA ALA A 492 9.06 -32.20 -11.58
C ALA A 492 8.09 -31.00 -11.37
N PRO A 493 7.67 -30.32 -12.44
CA PRO A 493 6.64 -29.28 -12.34
C PRO A 493 5.36 -29.83 -11.71
N GLY A 494 4.79 -29.10 -10.76
CA GLY A 494 3.60 -29.48 -10.01
C GLY A 494 3.80 -30.47 -8.87
N THR A 495 5.04 -30.86 -8.57
CA THR A 495 5.36 -31.72 -7.42
C THR A 495 4.72 -31.13 -6.13
N PRO A 496 3.90 -31.90 -5.39
CA PRO A 496 3.26 -31.44 -4.16
C PRO A 496 4.28 -31.33 -3.03
N VAL A 497 4.41 -30.12 -2.48
CA VAL A 497 5.40 -29.79 -1.45
C VAL A 497 4.73 -29.16 -0.23
N LEU A 498 5.01 -29.68 0.96
CA LEU A 498 4.71 -28.99 2.20
C LEU A 498 5.78 -27.91 2.44
N GLY A 499 5.41 -26.64 2.33
CA GLY A 499 6.34 -25.52 2.46
C GLY A 499 6.20 -24.79 3.79
N TYR A 500 7.32 -24.46 4.43
CA TYR A 500 7.30 -23.60 5.62
C TYR A 500 6.64 -22.26 5.31
N ASN A 501 5.81 -21.80 6.23
CA ASN A 501 4.92 -20.66 6.04
C ASN A 501 5.63 -19.35 5.64
N ALA A 502 6.93 -19.20 5.97
CA ALA A 502 7.72 -18.02 5.64
C ALA A 502 8.68 -18.22 4.45
N MET A 503 8.62 -19.36 3.74
CA MET A 503 9.47 -19.61 2.57
C MET A 503 8.78 -19.23 1.27
N TYR A 504 9.51 -18.47 0.45
CA TYR A 504 9.02 -17.86 -0.80
C TYR A 504 9.41 -18.66 -2.04
N VAL A 505 9.80 -19.93 -1.90
CA VAL A 505 10.35 -20.74 -3.00
C VAL A 505 9.36 -20.92 -4.15
N HIS A 506 8.07 -21.05 -3.84
CA HIS A 506 6.98 -21.25 -4.81
C HIS A 506 6.83 -20.11 -5.84
N ARG A 507 7.37 -18.93 -5.53
CA ARG A 507 7.25 -17.76 -6.42
C ARG A 507 8.18 -17.82 -7.63
N LEU A 508 9.27 -18.59 -7.53
CA LEU A 508 10.32 -18.71 -8.56
C LEU A 508 10.64 -20.17 -8.91
N THR A 509 9.72 -21.07 -8.57
CA THR A 509 9.86 -22.50 -8.85
C THR A 509 8.53 -23.07 -9.32
N GLN A 510 8.57 -24.21 -9.98
CA GLN A 510 7.38 -24.79 -10.62
C GLN A 510 6.62 -25.78 -9.73
N ILE A 511 6.85 -25.76 -8.40
CA ILE A 511 6.29 -26.73 -7.46
C ILE A 511 4.89 -26.32 -6.96
N ASN A 512 4.08 -27.31 -6.60
CA ASN A 512 2.77 -27.12 -5.99
C ASN A 512 2.89 -27.08 -4.47
N THR A 513 3.00 -25.89 -3.89
CA THR A 513 3.16 -25.75 -2.43
C THR A 513 1.85 -25.72 -1.68
N SER A 514 1.83 -26.29 -0.47
CA SER A 514 0.77 -26.09 0.52
C SER A 514 0.52 -24.61 0.84
N VAL A 515 -0.64 -24.33 1.45
CA VAL A 515 -1.01 -23.00 1.98
C VAL A 515 0.10 -22.45 2.86
N ASN A 516 0.50 -21.23 2.53
CA ASN A 516 1.52 -20.45 3.23
C ASN A 516 1.04 -18.99 3.37
N LYS A 517 1.92 -18.13 3.89
CA LYS A 517 1.59 -16.75 4.24
C LYS A 517 1.23 -15.92 3.01
N ASP A 518 1.78 -16.23 1.86
CA ASP A 518 1.46 -15.51 0.63
C ASP A 518 0.18 -15.99 -0.01
N ILE A 519 0.04 -17.31 -0.17
CA ILE A 519 -1.13 -17.92 -0.82
C ILE A 519 -2.41 -17.49 -0.08
N ILE A 520 -2.35 -17.44 1.25
CA ILE A 520 -3.47 -16.98 2.07
C ILE A 520 -3.72 -15.47 2.00
N GLU A 521 -2.81 -14.64 1.47
CA GLU A 521 -3.06 -13.22 1.21
C GLU A 521 -3.80 -13.01 -0.13
N TYR A 522 -3.69 -13.95 -1.07
CA TYR A 522 -4.32 -13.85 -2.40
C TYR A 522 -5.83 -14.15 -2.42
N PHE A 523 -6.40 -14.70 -1.35
CA PHE A 523 -7.84 -14.97 -1.27
C PHE A 523 -8.69 -13.72 -1.57
N VAL A 524 -8.19 -12.53 -1.19
CA VAL A 524 -8.85 -11.24 -1.42
C VAL A 524 -9.17 -11.01 -2.89
N TYR A 525 -8.29 -11.47 -3.79
CA TYR A 525 -8.43 -11.31 -5.24
C TYR A 525 -9.23 -12.43 -5.90
N ALA A 526 -9.50 -13.52 -5.18
CA ALA A 526 -10.20 -14.67 -5.72
C ALA A 526 -11.09 -15.34 -4.66
N PRO A 527 -12.26 -14.73 -4.34
CA PRO A 527 -13.05 -15.12 -3.17
C PRO A 527 -13.50 -16.57 -3.15
N ARG A 528 -13.80 -17.14 -4.33
CA ARG A 528 -14.13 -18.57 -4.52
C ARG A 528 -13.12 -19.55 -3.92
N PHE A 529 -11.87 -19.13 -3.70
CA PHE A 529 -10.82 -19.97 -3.13
C PHE A 529 -10.73 -19.90 -1.61
N ALA A 530 -11.55 -19.07 -0.96
CA ALA A 530 -11.54 -18.94 0.50
C ALA A 530 -11.85 -20.24 1.23
N ARG A 531 -12.91 -20.96 0.80
CA ARG A 531 -13.25 -22.26 1.39
C ARG A 531 -12.14 -23.29 1.21
N PRO A 532 -11.62 -23.54 -0.01
CA PRO A 532 -10.47 -24.44 -0.19
C PRO A 532 -9.26 -24.10 0.69
N LEU A 533 -8.96 -22.81 0.88
CA LEU A 533 -7.88 -22.38 1.78
C LEU A 533 -8.20 -22.65 3.25
N ALA A 534 -9.43 -22.38 3.67
CA ALA A 534 -9.89 -22.65 5.02
C ALA A 534 -9.85 -24.14 5.34
N ASP A 535 -10.32 -24.98 4.42
CA ASP A 535 -10.29 -26.43 4.54
C ASP A 535 -8.84 -26.92 4.66
N GLU A 536 -7.93 -26.39 3.85
CA GLU A 536 -6.51 -26.72 3.94
C GLU A 536 -5.88 -26.34 5.27
N LEU A 537 -6.19 -25.15 5.81
CA LEU A 537 -5.68 -24.71 7.10
C LEU A 537 -6.20 -25.59 8.24
N ARG A 538 -7.46 -26.02 8.14
CA ARG A 538 -8.05 -26.95 9.10
C ARG A 538 -7.38 -28.32 9.00
N ASP A 539 -7.24 -28.86 7.80
CA ASP A 539 -6.68 -30.20 7.60
C ASP A 539 -5.18 -30.26 7.97
N LEU A 540 -4.41 -29.22 7.62
CA LEU A 540 -2.99 -29.14 7.96
C LEU A 540 -2.80 -28.74 9.43
N TYR A 541 -3.30 -27.59 9.86
CA TYR A 541 -2.93 -26.99 11.13
C TYR A 541 -3.96 -27.18 12.24
N GLY A 542 -5.11 -27.83 11.98
CA GLY A 542 -6.22 -27.91 12.93
C GLY A 542 -6.91 -26.56 13.16
N VAL A 543 -6.70 -25.59 12.26
CA VAL A 543 -7.18 -24.22 12.44
C VAL A 543 -8.54 -24.04 11.77
N ASP A 544 -9.56 -23.84 12.59
CA ASP A 544 -10.88 -23.42 12.11
C ASP A 544 -10.98 -21.89 12.01
N VAL A 545 -10.95 -21.37 10.79
CA VAL A 545 -11.04 -19.94 10.53
C VAL A 545 -12.39 -19.34 10.93
N LEU A 546 -13.49 -20.12 10.90
CA LEU A 546 -14.82 -19.65 11.32
C LEU A 546 -14.84 -19.45 12.84
N SER A 547 -14.27 -20.39 13.59
CA SER A 547 -14.12 -20.29 15.05
C SER A 547 -13.22 -19.10 15.43
N LEU A 548 -12.08 -18.92 14.77
CA LEU A 548 -11.21 -17.75 14.96
C LEU A 548 -11.97 -16.44 14.71
N ALA A 549 -12.74 -16.37 13.62
CA ALA A 549 -13.53 -15.20 13.28
C ALA A 549 -14.58 -14.89 14.34
N ALA A 550 -15.31 -15.91 14.82
CA ALA A 550 -16.31 -15.78 15.88
C ALA A 550 -15.69 -15.27 17.20
N ARG A 551 -14.52 -15.79 17.58
CA ARG A 551 -13.75 -15.35 18.76
C ARG A 551 -13.01 -14.02 18.58
N ARG A 552 -13.07 -13.43 17.39
CA ARG A 552 -12.35 -12.19 17.02
C ARG A 552 -10.82 -12.33 17.12
N GLU A 553 -10.30 -13.53 16.90
CA GLU A 553 -8.88 -13.83 16.92
C GLU A 553 -8.24 -13.67 15.53
N ARG A 554 -6.93 -13.39 15.51
CA ARG A 554 -6.16 -13.29 14.27
C ARG A 554 -5.57 -14.64 13.91
N LEU A 555 -5.50 -14.94 12.62
CA LEU A 555 -4.86 -16.15 12.14
C LEU A 555 -3.34 -16.00 12.23
N ASN A 556 -2.74 -16.64 13.22
CA ASN A 556 -1.31 -16.70 13.45
C ASN A 556 -0.84 -18.17 13.51
N LEU A 557 -0.03 -18.58 12.53
CA LEU A 557 0.56 -19.92 12.51
C LEU A 557 1.94 -19.82 13.16
N THR A 558 2.12 -20.51 14.29
CA THR A 558 3.35 -20.46 15.08
C THR A 558 4.40 -21.45 14.56
N ARG A 559 5.63 -21.30 15.05
CA ARG A 559 6.70 -22.26 14.81
C ARG A 559 6.32 -23.67 15.29
N ASP A 560 5.65 -23.77 16.43
CA ASP A 560 5.27 -25.05 17.01
C ASP A 560 4.16 -25.72 16.20
N ASP A 561 3.20 -24.94 15.69
CA ASP A 561 2.19 -25.45 14.76
C ASP A 561 2.86 -26.07 13.52
N TRP A 562 3.85 -25.37 12.95
CA TRP A 562 4.64 -25.92 11.84
C TRP A 562 5.37 -27.21 12.21
N LEU A 563 6.08 -27.25 13.34
CA LEU A 563 6.86 -28.43 13.74
C LEU A 563 5.96 -29.66 13.89
N ARG A 564 4.76 -29.50 14.46
CA ARG A 564 3.78 -30.60 14.55
C ARG A 564 3.34 -31.10 13.18
N VAL A 565 2.96 -30.18 12.28
CA VAL A 565 2.51 -30.55 10.92
C VAL A 565 3.63 -31.20 10.12
N ARG A 566 4.84 -30.64 10.19
CA ARG A 566 6.03 -31.16 9.54
C ARG A 566 6.29 -32.61 9.95
N MET A 567 6.34 -32.89 11.26
CA MET A 567 6.63 -34.23 11.76
C MET A 567 5.54 -35.22 11.38
N ARG A 568 4.26 -34.82 11.46
CA ARG A 568 3.14 -35.66 11.01
C ARG A 568 3.27 -36.04 9.53
N VAL A 569 3.53 -35.07 8.65
CA VAL A 569 3.67 -35.34 7.21
C VAL A 569 4.91 -36.20 6.90
N LEU A 570 6.04 -35.95 7.57
CA LEU A 570 7.26 -36.73 7.37
C LEU A 570 7.12 -38.19 7.85
N ASN A 571 6.36 -38.43 8.92
CA ASN A 571 6.20 -39.75 9.53
C ASN A 571 5.07 -40.57 8.88
N ASP A 572 3.91 -39.94 8.65
CA ASP A 572 2.68 -40.65 8.26
C ASP A 572 2.52 -40.67 6.73
N GLY A 573 3.34 -39.92 5.99
CA GLY A 573 3.33 -39.85 4.53
C GLY A 573 2.13 -39.10 3.92
N HIS A 574 1.03 -39.05 4.66
CA HIS A 574 -0.25 -38.48 4.25
C HIS A 574 -0.91 -37.75 5.42
N THR A 575 -1.62 -36.68 5.11
CA THR A 575 -2.80 -36.30 5.91
C THR A 575 -3.99 -37.02 5.30
N ASP A 576 -5.06 -37.29 6.07
CA ASP A 576 -6.27 -38.01 5.64
C ASP A 576 -6.90 -37.53 4.30
N LYS A 577 -6.44 -36.39 3.74
CA LYS A 577 -6.91 -35.79 2.49
C LYS A 577 -5.82 -35.30 1.51
N ARG A 578 -4.53 -35.29 1.87
CA ARG A 578 -3.45 -34.75 1.02
C ARG A 578 -2.13 -35.51 1.17
N ALA A 579 -1.53 -35.85 0.03
CA ALA A 579 -0.19 -36.40 -0.09
C ALA A 579 0.81 -35.30 -0.48
N PHE A 580 1.97 -35.28 0.18
CA PHE A 580 3.10 -34.43 -0.18
C PHE A 580 4.30 -35.34 -0.46
N ASP A 581 5.04 -35.03 -1.51
CA ASP A 581 6.23 -35.81 -1.87
C ASP A 581 7.46 -35.28 -1.13
N TYR A 582 7.49 -33.98 -0.85
CA TYR A 582 8.60 -33.31 -0.17
C TYR A 582 8.13 -32.33 0.88
N VAL A 583 9.01 -32.09 1.86
CA VAL A 583 8.87 -30.99 2.82
C VAL A 583 10.04 -30.04 2.67
N ILE A 584 9.75 -28.75 2.53
CA ILE A 584 10.76 -27.69 2.40
C ILE A 584 10.65 -26.72 3.58
N GLU A 585 11.76 -26.53 4.29
CA GLU A 585 11.84 -25.62 5.44
C GLU A 585 13.16 -24.84 5.50
N PRO A 586 13.24 -23.76 6.31
CA PRO A 586 14.50 -23.06 6.51
C PRO A 586 15.54 -23.96 7.21
N SER A 587 16.79 -23.88 6.80
CA SER A 587 17.86 -24.73 7.35
C SER A 587 18.18 -24.51 8.82
N HIS A 588 17.74 -23.39 9.41
CA HIS A 588 17.87 -23.12 10.83
C HIS A 588 16.79 -23.80 11.69
N MET A 589 15.81 -24.46 11.07
CA MET A 589 14.82 -25.24 11.79
C MET A 589 15.46 -26.50 12.40
N PRO A 590 14.98 -26.97 13.57
CA PRO A 590 15.49 -28.19 14.21
C PRO A 590 15.42 -29.36 13.22
N LEU A 591 16.42 -30.24 13.21
CA LEU A 591 16.45 -31.38 12.30
C LEU A 591 15.24 -32.31 12.54
N ALA A 592 14.85 -33.08 11.53
CA ALA A 592 13.93 -34.20 11.67
C ALA A 592 14.78 -35.47 11.66
N ASP A 593 15.09 -36.02 12.84
CA ASP A 593 16.11 -37.07 13.00
C ASP A 593 15.77 -38.38 12.26
N ALA A 594 14.50 -38.59 11.87
CA ALA A 594 14.04 -39.81 11.21
C ALA A 594 13.89 -39.68 9.68
N SER A 595 14.12 -38.51 9.09
CA SER A 595 13.75 -38.23 7.68
C SER A 595 14.96 -38.00 6.78
N ARG A 596 14.93 -38.54 5.56
CA ARG A 596 16.00 -38.34 4.58
C ARG A 596 16.01 -36.89 4.07
N VAL A 597 17.13 -36.21 4.32
CA VAL A 597 17.42 -34.89 3.71
C VAL A 597 18.01 -35.12 2.32
N VAL A 598 17.35 -34.61 1.29
CA VAL A 598 17.81 -34.70 -0.11
C VAL A 598 18.53 -33.44 -0.59
N PHE A 599 18.34 -32.32 0.13
CA PHE A 599 19.05 -31.07 -0.11
C PHE A 599 19.12 -30.25 1.18
N CYS A 600 20.25 -29.60 1.43
CA CYS A 600 20.40 -28.64 2.51
C CYS A 600 21.48 -27.62 2.16
N ASN A 601 21.19 -26.33 2.35
CA ASN A 601 22.18 -25.26 2.27
C ASN A 601 21.95 -24.19 3.36
N GLY A 602 22.53 -22.99 3.24
CA GLY A 602 22.34 -21.92 4.23
C GLY A 602 20.92 -21.31 4.29
N TYR A 603 20.02 -21.65 3.36
CA TYR A 603 18.67 -21.08 3.26
C TYR A 603 17.58 -22.13 3.46
N ALA A 604 17.63 -23.23 2.70
CA ALA A 604 16.58 -24.24 2.64
C ALA A 604 17.12 -25.64 2.93
N ARG A 605 16.23 -26.45 3.51
CA ARG A 605 16.37 -27.89 3.68
C ARG A 605 15.15 -28.58 3.07
N VAL A 606 15.39 -29.64 2.31
CA VAL A 606 14.37 -30.44 1.63
C VAL A 606 14.44 -31.88 2.14
N TYR A 607 13.28 -32.39 2.56
CA TYR A 607 13.08 -33.76 2.97
C TYR A 607 12.25 -34.51 1.94
N GLU A 608 12.55 -35.79 1.75
CA GLU A 608 11.71 -36.73 1.00
C GLU A 608 10.72 -37.40 1.96
N VAL A 609 9.43 -37.36 1.64
CA VAL A 609 8.36 -37.93 2.49
C VAL A 609 8.32 -39.45 2.33
N GLY A 610 8.08 -40.18 3.43
CA GLY A 610 7.89 -41.64 3.39
C GLY A 610 9.16 -42.48 3.18
N ARG A 611 10.34 -41.87 3.15
CA ARG A 611 11.64 -42.57 3.15
C ARG A 611 12.41 -42.29 4.44
N PRO A 612 12.29 -43.14 5.47
CA PRO A 612 13.07 -42.99 6.68
C PRO A 612 14.56 -43.09 6.37
N LEU A 613 15.40 -42.41 7.17
CA LEU A 613 16.85 -42.61 7.13
C LEU A 613 17.12 -44.11 7.26
N ALA A 614 17.78 -44.69 6.26
CA ALA A 614 18.26 -46.07 6.37
C ALA A 614 19.07 -46.14 7.66
N ARG A 615 18.62 -46.93 8.64
CA ARG A 615 19.39 -47.19 9.86
C ARG A 615 20.76 -47.65 9.39
N ALA A 616 21.80 -46.86 9.66
CA ALA A 616 23.16 -47.33 9.54
C ALA A 616 23.23 -48.65 10.33
N ARG A 617 23.52 -49.74 9.61
CA ARG A 617 23.72 -51.05 10.23
C ARG A 617 25.03 -51.05 11.01
#